data_AF-A0A1L8DC00-F1
#
_entry.id   AF-A0A1L8DC00-F1
#
_cell.length_a   1.000
_cell.length_b   1.000
_cell.length_c   1.000
_cell.angle_alpha   90.00
_cell.angle_beta   90.00
_cell.angle_gamma   90.00
#
_symmetry.space_group_name_H-M   'P 1'
#
loop_
_entity.id
_entity.type
_entity.pdbx_description
1 polymer ?
#
loop_
_entity_poly.entity_id
_entity_poly.type
_entity_poly.pdbx_seq_one_letter_code
_entity_poly.pdbx_strand_id
1 'polypeptide(L)'
;TVMLNMKHELQALGVRKTEQEIASKIKNMTAKYRDEKKKMGTGSSPSDWAFFAQVNEFLGSLPANDDSLVDEGLVGRRSSTLNDSAGEPSGSSTASAAVSGDDSSNSGDSTLPMTRYTKKRKNAGVQLEMLEETKKANKSSELFQTELLKNLKEANEIAKLQATATQALADILRNAPPQ
;
A
#
# COMPACT_ATOMS: atom_id res chain seq x y z
N THR A 1 1.54 -12.58 14.95
CA THR A 1 1.41 -11.11 14.89
C THR A 1 0.05 -10.76 14.31
N VAL A 2 -0.52 -9.58 14.59
CA VAL A 2 -1.85 -9.17 14.11
C VAL A 2 -1.98 -9.28 12.57
N MET A 3 -0.94 -8.89 11.84
CA MET A 3 -0.92 -8.98 10.37
C MET A 3 -0.98 -10.42 9.84
N LEU A 4 -0.37 -11.37 10.55
CA LEU A 4 -0.42 -12.79 10.19
C LEU A 4 -1.84 -13.35 10.33
N ASN A 5 -2.55 -12.98 11.41
CA ASN A 5 -3.94 -13.40 11.60
C ASN A 5 -4.83 -12.82 10.49
N MET A 6 -4.69 -11.53 10.19
CA MET A 6 -5.41 -10.88 9.08
C MET A 6 -5.12 -11.54 7.72
N LYS A 7 -3.87 -11.93 7.47
CA LYS A 7 -3.50 -12.66 6.25
C LYS A 7 -4.24 -13.99 6.14
N HIS A 8 -4.32 -14.76 7.22
CA HIS A 8 -5.04 -16.04 7.21
C HIS A 8 -6.54 -15.86 6.98
N GLU A 9 -7.16 -14.87 7.62
CA GLU A 9 -8.58 -14.56 7.43
C GLU A 9 -8.88 -14.12 5.99
N LEU A 10 -8.07 -13.20 5.45
CA LEU A 10 -8.20 -12.76 4.06
C LEU A 10 -8.01 -13.93 3.08
N GLN A 11 -7.07 -14.83 3.36
CA GLN A 11 -6.83 -16.02 2.55
C GLN A 11 -8.01 -17.00 2.60
N ALA A 12 -8.66 -17.16 3.75
CA ALA A 12 -9.88 -17.97 3.89
C ALA A 12 -11.04 -17.39 3.06
N LEU A 13 -11.09 -16.07 2.90
CA LEU A 13 -12.03 -15.37 2.01
C LEU A 13 -11.58 -15.36 0.54
N GLY A 14 -10.51 -16.07 0.19
CA GLY A 14 -9.98 -16.18 -1.19
C GLY A 14 -9.06 -15.03 -1.61
N VAL A 15 -8.75 -14.09 -0.72
CA VAL A 15 -7.87 -12.94 -1.00
C VAL A 15 -6.43 -13.28 -0.59
N ARG A 16 -5.57 -13.52 -1.58
CA ARG A 16 -4.14 -13.80 -1.34
C ARG A 16 -3.35 -12.49 -1.27
N LYS A 17 -2.92 -12.13 -0.05
CA LYS A 17 -2.06 -10.97 0.22
C LYS A 17 -0.94 -11.29 1.18
N THR A 18 0.19 -10.63 1.00
CA THR A 18 1.32 -10.66 1.95
C THR A 18 1.04 -9.74 3.14
N GLU A 19 1.70 -9.99 4.26
CA GLU A 19 1.57 -9.14 5.46
C GLU A 19 1.97 -7.68 5.18
N GLN A 20 3.00 -7.47 4.34
CA GLN A 20 3.44 -6.14 3.94
C GLN A 20 2.40 -5.39 3.09
N GLU A 21 1.73 -6.08 2.17
CA GLU A 21 0.65 -5.48 1.38
C GLU A 21 -0.54 -5.08 2.27
N ILE A 22 -0.90 -5.93 3.24
CA ILE A 22 -1.98 -5.66 4.20
C ILE A 22 -1.62 -4.42 5.04
N ALA A 23 -0.41 -4.40 5.63
CA ALA A 23 0.07 -3.27 6.41
C ALA A 23 0.10 -1.96 5.59
N SER A 24 0.58 -2.03 4.35
CA SER A 24 0.62 -0.88 3.44
C SER A 24 -0.78 -0.39 3.11
N LYS A 25 -1.73 -1.31 2.88
CA LYS A 25 -3.12 -0.97 2.57
C LYS A 25 -3.80 -0.28 3.75
N ILE A 26 -3.62 -0.80 4.96
CA ILE A 26 -4.15 -0.19 6.20
C ILE A 26 -3.57 1.22 6.35
N LYS A 27 -2.25 1.39 6.27
CA LYS A 27 -1.60 2.69 6.36
C LYS A 27 -2.17 3.71 5.35
N ASN A 28 -2.34 3.29 4.10
CA ASN A 28 -2.88 4.14 3.06
C ASN A 28 -4.35 4.50 3.29
N MET A 29 -5.16 3.55 3.77
CA MET A 29 -6.57 3.81 4.11
C MET A 29 -6.69 4.77 5.30
N THR A 30 -5.88 4.58 6.34
CA THR A 30 -5.84 5.47 7.51
C THR A 30 -5.42 6.88 7.11
N ALA A 31 -4.38 7.03 6.31
CA ALA A 31 -3.94 8.34 5.82
C ALA A 31 -5.05 9.04 5.02
N LYS A 32 -5.64 8.32 4.05
CA LYS A 32 -6.74 8.85 3.23
C LYS A 32 -7.94 9.26 4.06
N TYR A 33 -8.33 8.44 5.04
CA TYR A 33 -9.42 8.76 5.95
C TYR A 33 -9.15 10.04 6.76
N ARG A 34 -7.93 10.20 7.29
CA ARG A 34 -7.56 11.41 8.06
C ARG A 34 -7.61 12.66 7.20
N ASP A 35 -7.12 12.58 5.97
CA ASP A 35 -7.16 13.71 5.04
C ASP A 35 -8.59 14.09 4.68
N GLU A 36 -9.44 13.09 4.48
CA GLU A 36 -10.85 13.31 4.15
C GLU A 36 -11.64 13.86 5.34
N LYS A 37 -11.41 13.34 6.55
CA LYS A 37 -12.02 13.83 7.80
C LYS A 37 -11.70 15.30 8.05
N LYS A 38 -10.48 15.75 7.74
CA LYS A 38 -10.10 17.17 7.82
C LYS A 38 -10.89 18.05 6.85
N LYS A 39 -11.20 17.56 5.64
CA LYS A 39 -11.96 18.31 4.64
C LYS A 39 -13.44 18.45 5.00
N MET A 40 -14.00 17.45 5.69
CA MET A 40 -15.41 17.40 6.08
C MET A 40 -15.78 18.36 7.23
N GLY A 41 -14.80 18.98 7.90
CA GLY A 41 -15.01 19.75 9.12
C GLY A 41 -15.66 21.13 8.98
N THR A 42 -15.92 21.64 7.77
CA THR A 42 -16.25 23.07 7.57
C THR A 42 -17.35 23.32 6.55
N GLY A 43 -18.49 22.62 6.67
CA GLY A 43 -19.68 22.87 5.84
C GLY A 43 -19.50 22.53 4.36
N SER A 44 -18.53 21.69 4.04
CA SER A 44 -18.21 21.23 2.69
C SER A 44 -19.11 20.06 2.26
N SER A 45 -19.24 19.91 0.94
CA SER A 45 -19.97 18.82 0.29
C SER A 45 -19.54 17.43 0.82
N PRO A 46 -20.42 16.40 0.71
CA PRO A 46 -20.09 15.04 1.09
C PRO A 46 -18.75 14.56 0.49
N SER A 47 -18.05 13.70 1.22
CA SER A 47 -16.79 13.12 0.74
C SER A 47 -16.98 12.40 -0.60
N ASP A 48 -16.10 12.69 -1.57
CA ASP A 48 -16.03 11.98 -2.85
C ASP A 48 -15.48 10.55 -2.69
N TRP A 49 -14.94 10.21 -1.51
CA TRP A 49 -14.43 8.88 -1.25
C TRP A 49 -15.55 7.94 -0.80
N ALA A 50 -15.94 7.03 -1.71
CA ALA A 50 -17.03 6.08 -1.50
C ALA A 50 -16.96 5.26 -0.18
N PHE A 51 -15.76 5.03 0.35
CA PHE A 51 -15.57 4.26 1.59
C PHE A 51 -15.54 5.14 2.85
N PHE A 52 -15.61 6.47 2.73
CA PHE A 52 -15.48 7.38 3.87
C PHE A 52 -16.56 7.12 4.93
N ALA A 53 -17.84 7.05 4.52
CA ALA A 53 -18.94 6.84 5.45
C ALA A 53 -18.80 5.52 6.24
N GLN A 54 -18.49 4.42 5.53
CA GLN A 54 -18.32 3.10 6.15
C GLN A 54 -17.12 3.06 7.10
N VAL A 55 -16.00 3.70 6.73
CA VAL A 55 -14.81 3.79 7.59
C VAL A 55 -15.07 4.71 8.79
N ASN A 56 -15.77 5.83 8.60
CA ASN A 56 -16.14 6.75 9.67
C ASN A 56 -17.11 6.12 10.66
N GLU A 57 -18.06 5.30 10.20
CA GLU A 57 -18.95 4.52 11.05
C GLU A 57 -18.18 3.47 11.86
N PHE A 58 -17.36 2.67 11.18
CA PHE A 58 -16.51 1.67 11.84
C PHE A 58 -15.63 2.31 12.91
N LEU A 59 -14.95 3.43 12.60
CA LEU A 59 -14.06 4.10 13.53
C LEU A 59 -14.79 4.95 14.58
N GLY A 60 -15.98 5.48 14.27
CA GLY A 60 -16.79 6.30 15.18
C GLY A 60 -17.63 5.46 16.15
N SER A 61 -17.84 4.18 15.85
CA SER A 61 -18.46 3.20 16.75
C SER A 61 -17.51 2.70 17.85
N LEU A 62 -16.22 3.01 17.76
CA LEU A 62 -15.24 2.73 18.82
C LEU A 62 -15.48 3.69 19.99
N PRO A 63 -15.38 3.24 21.26
CA PRO A 63 -15.53 4.10 22.41
C PRO A 63 -14.60 5.32 22.29
N ALA A 64 -15.16 6.53 22.41
CA ALA A 64 -14.50 7.81 22.15
C ALA A 64 -13.26 8.12 23.02
N ASN A 65 -12.82 7.19 23.88
CA ASN A 65 -11.74 7.36 24.84
C ASN A 65 -10.54 6.41 24.61
N ASP A 66 -10.49 5.66 23.52
CA ASP A 66 -9.34 4.79 23.23
C ASP A 66 -8.36 5.44 22.24
N ASP A 67 -7.82 6.60 22.63
CA ASP A 67 -6.72 7.26 21.91
C ASP A 67 -5.44 6.40 21.90
N SER A 68 -5.37 5.34 22.72
CA SER A 68 -4.30 4.34 22.71
C SER A 68 -4.29 3.46 21.45
N LEU A 69 -5.38 3.41 20.68
CA LEU A 69 -5.42 2.60 19.45
C LEU A 69 -4.89 3.34 18.21
N VAL A 70 -4.73 4.66 18.33
CA VAL A 70 -4.17 5.54 17.30
C VAL A 70 -2.75 6.02 17.61
N ASP A 71 -2.18 5.62 18.73
CA ASP A 71 -0.85 6.06 19.15
C ASP A 71 0.29 5.10 18.75
N GLU A 72 1.18 5.68 17.96
CA GLU A 72 2.59 5.39 17.69
C GLU A 72 3.16 3.98 17.93
N GLY A 73 3.16 3.18 16.85
CA GLY A 73 4.20 2.20 16.58
C GLY A 73 4.96 2.56 15.31
N LEU A 74 6.16 3.15 15.44
CA LEU A 74 7.08 3.63 14.39
C LEU A 74 6.67 5.03 13.89
N VAL A 75 7.26 6.15 14.29
CA VAL A 75 8.68 6.55 14.17
C VAL A 75 8.89 7.77 15.08
N GLY A 76 9.94 7.78 15.90
CA GLY A 76 10.24 8.93 16.75
C GLY A 76 10.59 10.20 15.96
N ARG A 77 10.06 11.35 16.37
CA ARG A 77 10.78 12.63 16.30
C ARG A 77 10.17 13.67 17.24
N ARG A 78 10.98 14.05 18.23
CA ARG A 78 10.83 15.26 19.06
C ARG A 78 10.54 16.48 18.19
N SER A 79 9.45 17.20 18.46
CA SER A 79 9.42 18.66 18.33
C SER A 79 8.19 19.23 19.04
N SER A 80 8.41 19.70 20.26
CA SER A 80 7.55 20.66 20.94
C SER A 80 7.66 22.01 20.24
N THR A 81 6.57 22.50 19.66
CA THR A 81 6.42 23.92 19.32
C THR A 81 5.11 24.43 19.89
N LEU A 82 5.26 25.35 20.82
CA LEU A 82 4.21 26.08 21.54
C LEU A 82 3.41 26.97 20.59
N ASN A 83 2.12 27.07 20.88
CA ASN A 83 1.20 28.10 20.39
C ASN A 83 1.70 29.51 20.74
N ASP A 84 1.44 30.49 19.87
CA ASP A 84 0.82 31.75 20.29
C ASP A 84 0.08 32.46 19.14
N SER A 85 -0.85 33.32 19.52
CA SER A 85 -2.08 33.74 18.82
C SER A 85 -2.04 35.12 18.14
N ALA A 86 -3.08 35.35 17.34
CA ALA A 86 -3.87 36.60 17.18
C ALA A 86 -3.50 37.64 16.11
N GLY A 87 -4.53 38.08 15.35
CA GLY A 87 -4.62 39.42 14.75
C GLY A 87 -5.24 39.54 13.33
N GLU A 88 -6.56 39.69 13.23
CA GLU A 88 -7.30 40.39 12.15
C GLU A 88 -7.30 41.93 12.42
N PRO A 89 -7.92 42.87 11.63
CA PRO A 89 -8.37 42.91 10.21
C PRO A 89 -8.05 44.27 9.48
N SER A 90 -8.53 44.44 8.22
CA SER A 90 -9.29 45.63 7.70
C SER A 90 -8.75 46.43 6.48
N GLY A 91 -9.70 46.86 5.60
CA GLY A 91 -9.64 47.97 4.60
C GLY A 91 -9.89 47.57 3.13
N SER A 92 -11.10 47.58 2.55
CA SER A 92 -12.02 48.66 2.08
C SER A 92 -11.68 49.36 0.73
N SER A 93 -12.52 49.08 -0.29
CA SER A 93 -13.15 49.92 -1.37
C SER A 93 -12.29 50.81 -2.31
N THR A 94 -12.44 50.83 -3.65
CA THR A 94 -13.52 51.45 -4.49
C THR A 94 -13.13 51.29 -5.99
N ALA A 95 -14.01 50.87 -6.93
CA ALA A 95 -14.79 51.65 -7.93
C ALA A 95 -13.94 52.56 -8.88
N SER A 96 -14.05 52.69 -10.22
CA SER A 96 -15.10 52.49 -11.24
C SER A 96 -14.53 52.59 -12.69
N ALA A 97 -15.26 52.03 -13.68
CA ALA A 97 -15.60 52.47 -15.07
C ALA A 97 -14.49 53.00 -16.04
N ALA A 98 -14.50 52.89 -17.38
CA ALA A 98 -15.51 52.90 -18.46
C ALA A 98 -14.78 52.47 -19.78
N VAL A 99 -15.31 51.78 -20.82
CA VAL A 99 -16.29 52.09 -21.91
C VAL A 99 -15.67 51.99 -23.33
N SER A 100 -16.32 51.20 -24.21
CA SER A 100 -16.40 51.21 -25.71
C SER A 100 -15.12 51.10 -26.58
N GLY A 101 -15.08 50.47 -27.77
CA GLY A 101 -16.05 49.82 -28.66
C GLY A 101 -15.39 49.42 -30.01
N ASP A 102 -16.17 48.80 -30.92
CA ASP A 102 -15.99 48.63 -32.40
C ASP A 102 -14.89 47.65 -32.90
N ASP A 103 -15.18 46.46 -33.45
CA ASP A 103 -15.72 46.05 -34.78
C ASP A 103 -14.82 46.33 -36.00
N SER A 104 -14.11 45.30 -36.49
CA SER A 104 -14.11 44.92 -37.92
C SER A 104 -13.11 43.81 -38.25
N SER A 105 -13.65 42.84 -38.98
CA SER A 105 -13.08 41.75 -39.74
C SER A 105 -11.67 41.94 -40.31
N ASN A 106 -10.79 40.95 -40.14
CA ASN A 106 -9.77 40.64 -41.13
C ASN A 106 -9.65 39.12 -41.34
N SER A 107 -9.80 38.74 -42.60
CA SER A 107 -9.81 37.41 -43.17
C SER A 107 -8.41 36.82 -43.35
N GLY A 108 -8.28 35.53 -43.06
CA GLY A 108 -7.32 34.60 -43.68
C GLY A 108 -5.94 34.53 -43.02
N ASP A 109 -5.69 33.45 -42.28
CA ASP A 109 -4.49 32.62 -42.50
C ASP A 109 -4.65 31.25 -41.80
N SER A 110 -4.21 30.19 -42.47
CA SER A 110 -4.26 28.82 -41.99
C SER A 110 -3.15 28.56 -40.98
N THR A 111 -3.48 28.41 -39.70
CA THR A 111 -2.53 27.85 -38.73
C THR A 111 -3.27 26.96 -37.72
N LEU A 112 -2.98 25.66 -37.79
CA LEU A 112 -3.37 24.66 -36.81
C LEU A 112 -2.87 25.08 -35.41
N PRO A 113 -3.70 25.05 -34.34
CA PRO A 113 -3.19 25.26 -33.00
C PRO A 113 -2.45 23.99 -32.54
N MET A 114 -1.15 24.00 -32.77
CA MET A 114 -0.19 23.13 -32.11
C MET A 114 -0.05 23.58 -30.63
N THR A 115 -0.01 22.58 -29.75
CA THR A 115 0.33 22.62 -28.31
C THR A 115 -0.79 22.87 -27.29
N ARG A 116 -1.37 21.76 -26.80
CA ARG A 116 -1.54 21.58 -25.35
C ARG A 116 -0.54 20.52 -24.88
N TYR A 117 0.63 20.97 -24.44
CA TYR A 117 1.63 20.12 -23.81
C TYR A 117 1.05 19.45 -22.56
N THR A 118 0.82 18.14 -22.62
CA THR A 118 0.60 17.32 -21.42
C THR A 118 1.89 17.31 -20.61
N LYS A 119 1.89 17.90 -19.41
CA LYS A 119 3.03 17.83 -18.48
C LYS A 119 3.09 16.44 -17.83
N LYS A 120 3.49 15.44 -18.63
CA LYS A 120 3.65 14.04 -18.23
C LYS A 120 5.08 13.82 -17.75
N ARG A 121 5.44 14.29 -16.55
CA ARG A 121 6.80 14.08 -16.00
C ARG A 121 6.78 13.85 -14.49
N LYS A 122 6.29 12.67 -14.06
CA LYS A 122 6.65 11.98 -12.78
C LYS A 122 6.53 10.44 -12.84
N ASN A 123 5.82 9.87 -13.81
CA ASN A 123 5.58 8.41 -13.90
C ASN A 123 6.76 7.52 -14.33
N ALA A 124 7.87 8.07 -14.84
CA ALA A 124 8.97 7.26 -15.36
C ALA A 124 9.86 6.65 -14.26
N GLY A 125 10.11 7.40 -13.17
CA GLY A 125 10.92 6.91 -12.03
C GLY A 125 10.21 5.80 -11.25
N VAL A 126 8.91 5.98 -10.98
CA VAL A 126 8.07 4.97 -10.28
C VAL A 126 7.93 3.68 -11.09
N GLN A 127 7.86 3.77 -12.42
CA GLN A 127 7.86 2.59 -13.29
C GLN A 127 9.20 1.86 -13.28
N LEU A 128 10.32 2.58 -13.22
CA LEU A 128 11.65 1.99 -13.15
C LEU A 128 11.88 1.26 -11.83
N GLU A 129 11.46 1.86 -10.72
CA GLU A 129 11.52 1.26 -9.38
C GLU A 129 10.66 -0.01 -9.28
N MET A 130 9.43 0.02 -9.81
CA MET A 130 8.58 -1.18 -9.92
C MET A 130 9.21 -2.27 -10.80
N LEU A 131 9.89 -1.89 -11.89
CA LEU A 131 10.59 -2.85 -12.76
C LEU A 131 11.79 -3.48 -12.05
N GLU A 132 12.47 -2.72 -11.18
CA GLU A 132 13.62 -3.19 -10.42
C GLU A 132 13.20 -4.08 -9.25
N GLU A 133 12.11 -3.73 -8.55
CA GLU A 133 11.48 -4.59 -7.55
C GLU A 133 10.96 -5.89 -8.15
N THR A 134 10.31 -5.85 -9.32
CA THR A 134 9.85 -7.06 -10.01
C THR A 134 11.02 -7.94 -10.46
N LYS A 135 12.11 -7.36 -10.96
CA LYS A 135 13.35 -8.11 -11.26
C LYS A 135 13.95 -8.76 -10.01
N LYS A 136 14.01 -8.02 -8.89
CA LYS A 136 14.53 -8.52 -7.62
C LYS A 136 13.65 -9.63 -7.05
N ALA A 137 12.33 -9.48 -7.11
CA ALA A 137 11.36 -10.49 -6.71
C ALA A 137 11.51 -11.75 -7.56
N ASN A 138 11.62 -11.61 -8.88
CA ASN A 138 11.85 -12.74 -9.79
C ASN A 138 13.15 -13.48 -9.46
N LYS A 139 14.25 -12.76 -9.22
CA LYS A 139 15.54 -13.35 -8.81
C LYS A 139 15.43 -14.09 -7.47
N SER A 140 14.75 -13.50 -6.49
CA SER A 140 14.54 -14.16 -5.19
C SER A 140 13.65 -15.40 -5.30
N SER A 141 12.65 -15.38 -6.18
CA SER A 141 11.79 -16.54 -6.47
C SER A 141 12.57 -17.66 -7.14
N GLU A 142 13.46 -17.32 -8.09
CA GLU A 142 14.33 -18.30 -8.75
C GLU A 142 15.28 -18.97 -7.74
N LEU A 143 15.93 -18.19 -6.88
CA LEU A 143 16.77 -18.74 -5.81
C LEU A 143 15.98 -19.67 -4.87
N PHE A 144 14.79 -19.27 -4.46
CA PHE A 144 13.93 -20.12 -3.63
C PHE A 144 13.56 -21.44 -4.32
N GLN A 145 13.20 -21.39 -5.62
CA GLN A 145 12.91 -22.60 -6.40
C GLN A 145 14.13 -23.52 -6.49
N THR A 146 15.33 -22.98 -6.68
CA THR A 146 16.56 -23.79 -6.72
C THR A 146 16.87 -24.45 -5.38
N GLU A 147 16.70 -23.74 -4.27
CA GLU A 147 16.92 -24.31 -2.94
C GLU A 147 15.88 -25.38 -2.61
N LEU A 148 14.62 -25.17 -2.98
CA LEU A 148 13.57 -26.17 -2.83
C LEU A 148 13.89 -27.46 -3.59
N LEU A 149 14.37 -27.34 -4.83
CA LEU A 149 14.80 -28.48 -5.65
C LEU A 149 15.97 -29.24 -5.01
N LYS A 150 16.93 -28.52 -4.44
CA LYS A 150 18.07 -29.12 -3.74
C LYS A 150 17.60 -29.90 -2.50
N ASN A 151 16.77 -29.29 -1.65
CA ASN A 151 16.24 -29.92 -0.45
C ASN A 151 15.40 -31.16 -0.79
N LEU A 152 14.64 -31.12 -1.88
CA LEU A 152 13.86 -32.28 -2.33
C LEU A 152 14.75 -33.44 -2.78
N LYS A 153 15.88 -33.16 -3.44
CA LYS A 153 16.86 -34.19 -3.81
C LYS A 153 17.50 -34.80 -2.58
N GLU A 154 17.91 -33.98 -1.62
CA GLU A 154 18.52 -34.43 -0.37
C GLU A 154 17.54 -35.31 0.44
N ALA A 155 16.28 -34.90 0.57
CA ALA A 155 15.24 -35.70 1.22
C ALA A 155 15.03 -37.06 0.54
N ASN A 156 15.09 -37.12 -0.80
CA ASN A 156 14.99 -38.38 -1.54
C ASN A 156 16.19 -39.30 -1.26
N GLU A 157 17.41 -38.77 -1.19
CA GLU A 157 18.58 -39.57 -0.85
C GLU A 157 18.51 -40.10 0.59
N ILE A 158 18.06 -39.28 1.54
CA ILE A 158 17.82 -39.72 2.92
C ILE A 158 16.80 -40.87 2.96
N ALA A 159 15.70 -40.76 2.21
CA ALA A 159 14.68 -41.80 2.15
C ALA A 159 15.23 -43.12 1.59
N LYS A 160 16.10 -43.07 0.58
CA LYS A 160 16.76 -44.28 0.03
C LYS A 160 17.67 -44.95 1.06
N LEU A 161 18.47 -44.16 1.79
CA LEU A 161 19.34 -44.66 2.85
C LEU A 161 18.52 -45.32 3.97
N GLN A 162 17.42 -44.70 4.37
CA GLN A 162 16.50 -45.28 5.35
C GLN A 162 15.87 -46.59 4.88
N ALA A 163 15.44 -46.67 3.62
CA ALA A 163 14.92 -47.91 3.04
C ALA A 163 15.97 -49.03 3.07
N THR A 164 17.23 -48.70 2.76
CA THR A 164 18.33 -49.67 2.74
C THR A 164 18.65 -50.18 4.14
N ALA A 165 18.71 -49.27 5.12
CA ALA A 165 18.94 -49.63 6.53
C ALA A 165 17.81 -50.51 7.08
N THR A 166 16.56 -50.19 6.73
CA THR A 166 15.38 -50.96 7.15
C THR A 166 15.40 -52.36 6.53
N GLN A 167 15.78 -52.47 5.25
CA GLN A 167 15.92 -53.77 4.58
C GLN A 167 17.02 -54.63 5.22
N ALA A 168 18.18 -54.04 5.50
CA ALA A 168 19.28 -54.74 6.15
C ALA A 168 18.89 -55.28 7.53
N LEU A 169 18.16 -54.48 8.33
CA LEU A 169 17.63 -54.93 9.62
C LEU A 169 16.62 -56.09 9.47
N ALA A 170 15.74 -56.01 8.46
CA ALA A 170 14.78 -57.09 8.20
C ALA A 170 15.48 -58.41 7.80
N ASP A 171 16.58 -58.33 7.04
CA ASP A 171 17.35 -59.50 6.62
C ASP A 171 18.10 -60.15 7.80
N ILE A 172 18.63 -59.36 8.73
CA ILE A 172 19.25 -59.86 9.97
C ILE A 172 18.22 -60.64 10.81
N LEU A 173 17.01 -60.08 10.98
CA LEU A 173 15.95 -60.74 11.73
C LEU A 173 15.46 -62.03 11.05
N ARG A 174 15.44 -62.06 9.71
CA ARG A 174 15.01 -63.23 8.93
C ARG A 174 16.01 -64.39 9.01
N ASN A 175 17.30 -64.09 9.08
CA ASN A 175 18.37 -65.09 9.13
C ASN A 175 18.83 -65.41 10.56
N ALA A 176 18.12 -64.93 11.59
CA ALA A 176 18.44 -65.22 12.98
C ALA A 176 18.25 -66.73 13.25
N PRO A 177 19.24 -67.42 13.84
CA PRO A 177 19.14 -68.84 14.12
C PRO A 177 18.01 -69.11 15.13
N PRO A 178 17.26 -70.21 14.97
CA PRO A 178 16.23 -70.60 15.94
C PRO A 178 16.89 -70.89 17.29
N GLN A 179 16.28 -70.34 18.35
CA GLN A 179 16.62 -70.58 19.76
C GLN A 179 16.23 -71.99 20.18
#